data_AF-A0A1M3EPD7-F1
#
_entry.id   AF-A0A1M3EPD7-F1
#
_cell.length_a   1.000
_cell.length_b   1.000
_cell.length_c   1.000
_cell.angle_alpha   90.00
_cell.angle_beta   90.00
_cell.angle_gamma   90.00
#
_symmetry.space_group_name_H-M   'P 1'
#
loop_
_entity.id
_entity.type
_entity.pdbx_description
1 polymer ?
#
loop_
_entity_poly.entity_id
_entity_poly.type
_entity_poly.pdbx_seq_one_letter_code
_entity_poly.pdbx_strand_id
1 'polypeptide(L)'
;MRDHALRLVEAAAARPDGLAPIVRAGHPALRAVAVPFDGQLSATELAALLSLMRRTMRAAPGVGLAAPQVGLPLALAVLEDPGVGSPEVATVRERQPLAPRVLVNPRYAPLDDERVSFYEGCLSVVGYQAVVARHRSVRLTGQDEHGEPLDEVVDGWTARIVQHETDHLAGTLYLDRAELRSLSATDELGARWAAEPRPVTASRTLGFPLD
;
A
#
# COMPACT_ATOMS: atom_id res chain seq x y z
N MET A 1 -15.23 -16.39 7.04
CA MET A 1 -14.10 -15.74 6.32
C MET A 1 -13.79 -16.46 5.01
N ARG A 2 -13.50 -17.77 5.05
CA ARG A 2 -13.27 -18.62 3.88
C ARG A 2 -14.26 -18.39 2.73
N ASP A 3 -15.56 -18.55 2.98
CA ASP A 3 -16.59 -18.41 1.94
C ASP A 3 -16.61 -17.02 1.30
N HIS A 4 -16.25 -15.97 2.04
CA HIS A 4 -16.18 -14.62 1.48
C HIS A 4 -15.01 -14.49 0.50
N ALA A 5 -13.84 -15.03 0.85
CA ALA A 5 -12.69 -15.08 -0.03
C ALA A 5 -12.97 -15.91 -1.30
N LEU A 6 -13.61 -17.08 -1.15
CA LEU A 6 -13.96 -17.93 -2.29
C LEU A 6 -14.95 -17.23 -3.23
N ARG A 7 -16.01 -16.61 -2.68
CA ARG A 7 -16.95 -15.82 -3.49
C ARG A 7 -16.26 -14.66 -4.21
N LEU A 8 -15.29 -14.00 -3.58
CA LEU A 8 -14.51 -12.95 -4.23
C LEU A 8 -13.72 -13.50 -5.43
N VAL A 9 -13.05 -14.64 -5.27
CA VAL A 9 -12.29 -15.29 -6.35
C VAL A 9 -13.21 -15.74 -7.48
N GLU A 10 -14.33 -16.40 -7.17
CA GLU A 10 -15.31 -16.84 -8.16
C GLU A 10 -15.96 -15.65 -8.90
N ALA A 11 -16.36 -14.61 -8.17
CA ALA A 11 -16.95 -13.41 -8.76
C ALA A 11 -15.95 -12.69 -9.67
N ALA A 12 -14.68 -12.62 -9.29
CA ALA A 12 -13.63 -12.05 -10.15
C ALA A 12 -13.42 -12.88 -11.41
N ALA A 13 -13.41 -14.22 -11.32
CA ALA A 13 -13.27 -15.11 -12.47
C ALA A 13 -14.43 -14.98 -13.48
N ALA A 14 -15.63 -14.62 -13.01
CA ALA A 14 -16.80 -14.37 -13.87
C ALA A 14 -16.79 -12.98 -14.55
N ARG A 15 -15.90 -12.07 -14.14
CA ARG A 15 -15.80 -10.74 -14.76
C ARG A 15 -14.98 -10.79 -16.05
N PRO A 16 -15.27 -9.92 -17.04
CA PRO A 16 -14.50 -9.86 -18.28
C PRO A 16 -13.00 -9.59 -18.09
N ASP A 17 -12.64 -8.83 -17.05
CA ASP A 17 -11.25 -8.50 -16.72
C ASP A 17 -10.56 -9.55 -15.82
N GLY A 18 -11.32 -10.45 -15.19
CA GLY A 18 -10.76 -11.43 -14.26
C GLY A 18 -10.21 -10.82 -12.96
N LEU A 19 -10.61 -9.58 -12.61
CA LEU A 19 -10.05 -8.78 -11.52
C LEU A 19 -11.04 -8.55 -10.38
N ALA A 20 -10.51 -8.34 -9.17
CA ALA A 20 -11.32 -7.94 -8.04
C ALA A 20 -11.63 -6.43 -8.13
N PRO A 21 -12.86 -5.97 -7.82
CA PRO A 21 -13.11 -4.56 -7.67
C PRO A 21 -12.36 -4.00 -6.46
N ILE A 22 -11.65 -2.90 -6.64
CA ILE A 22 -11.02 -2.16 -5.53
C ILE A 22 -12.08 -1.28 -4.88
N VAL A 23 -12.38 -1.53 -3.61
CA VAL A 23 -13.32 -0.73 -2.85
C VAL A 23 -12.77 0.67 -2.59
N ARG A 24 -13.66 1.66 -2.58
CA ARG A 24 -13.32 3.08 -2.47
C ARG A 24 -13.44 3.59 -1.05
N ALA A 25 -12.70 4.64 -0.70
CA ALA A 25 -12.84 5.34 0.57
C ALA A 25 -14.31 5.70 0.84
N GLY A 26 -14.78 5.40 2.06
CA GLY A 26 -16.20 5.35 2.42
C GLY A 26 -16.75 3.92 2.56
N HIS A 27 -16.14 2.93 1.90
CA HIS A 27 -16.49 1.52 2.10
C HIS A 27 -16.03 1.03 3.50
N PRO A 28 -16.88 0.36 4.29
CA PRO A 28 -16.58 0.03 5.69
C PRO A 28 -15.39 -0.93 5.85
N ALA A 29 -15.12 -1.79 4.86
CA ALA A 29 -13.97 -2.69 4.89
C ALA A 29 -12.62 -1.94 5.05
N LEU A 30 -12.51 -0.71 4.55
CA LEU A 30 -11.29 0.11 4.65
C LEU A 30 -11.08 0.72 6.03
N ARG A 31 -12.06 0.62 6.92
CA ARG A 31 -12.04 1.18 8.28
C ARG A 31 -12.13 0.12 9.36
N ALA A 32 -12.35 -1.13 8.98
CA ALA A 32 -12.35 -2.26 9.91
C ALA A 32 -10.92 -2.75 10.15
N VAL A 33 -10.61 -3.14 11.39
CA VAL A 33 -9.39 -3.88 11.70
C VAL A 33 -9.49 -5.26 11.07
N ALA A 34 -8.49 -5.64 10.27
CA ALA A 34 -8.44 -6.92 9.59
C ALA A 34 -8.26 -8.07 10.59
N VAL A 35 -8.92 -9.19 10.31
CA VAL A 35 -8.78 -10.41 11.09
C VAL A 35 -7.43 -11.05 10.76
N PRO A 36 -6.63 -11.46 11.77
CA PRO A 36 -5.40 -12.21 11.53
C PRO A 36 -5.65 -13.44 10.67
N PHE A 37 -4.78 -13.70 9.69
CA PHE A 37 -4.81 -14.95 8.94
C PHE A 37 -4.23 -16.08 9.79
N ASP A 38 -5.04 -17.09 10.11
CA ASP A 38 -4.66 -18.23 10.96
C ASP A 38 -5.00 -19.58 10.29
N GLY A 39 -5.05 -19.59 8.95
CA GLY A 39 -5.37 -20.78 8.16
C GLY A 39 -6.83 -20.83 7.72
N GLN A 40 -7.51 -19.69 7.57
CA GLN A 40 -8.89 -19.68 7.06
C GLN A 40 -9.01 -20.12 5.60
N LEU A 41 -7.89 -20.22 4.88
CA LEU A 41 -7.80 -20.71 3.51
C LEU A 41 -6.76 -21.83 3.44
N SER A 42 -7.07 -22.90 2.71
CA SER A 42 -6.06 -23.88 2.31
C SER A 42 -4.99 -23.23 1.43
N ALA A 43 -3.83 -23.87 1.28
CA ALA A 43 -2.73 -23.35 0.47
C ALA A 43 -3.16 -22.99 -0.96
N THR A 44 -3.98 -23.82 -1.61
CA THR A 44 -4.49 -23.57 -2.96
C THR A 44 -5.44 -22.37 -3.00
N GLU A 45 -6.32 -22.22 -2.02
CA GLU A 45 -7.26 -21.11 -1.94
C GLU A 45 -6.55 -19.79 -1.64
N LEU A 46 -5.55 -19.80 -0.75
CA LEU A 46 -4.70 -18.66 -0.47
C LEU A 46 -3.92 -18.24 -1.72
N ALA A 47 -3.30 -19.19 -2.43
CA ALA A 47 -2.58 -18.92 -3.67
C ALA A 47 -3.48 -18.28 -4.75
N ALA A 48 -4.72 -18.76 -4.88
CA ALA A 48 -5.71 -18.19 -5.80
C ALA A 48 -6.06 -16.73 -5.43
N LEU A 49 -6.32 -16.46 -4.14
CA LEU A 49 -6.59 -15.10 -3.65
C LEU A 49 -5.41 -14.16 -3.88
N LEU A 50 -4.19 -14.58 -3.51
CA LEU A 50 -2.97 -13.77 -3.67
C LEU A 50 -2.67 -13.50 -5.14
N SER A 51 -2.92 -14.47 -6.03
CA SER A 51 -2.82 -14.28 -7.48
C SER A 51 -3.80 -13.22 -7.98
N LEU A 52 -5.06 -13.30 -7.55
CA LEU A 52 -6.09 -12.31 -7.86
C LEU A 52 -5.71 -10.90 -7.38
N MET A 53 -5.23 -10.78 -6.14
CA MET A 53 -4.76 -9.51 -5.58
C MET A 53 -3.60 -8.93 -6.39
N ARG A 54 -2.58 -9.75 -6.74
CA ARG A 54 -1.45 -9.31 -7.56
C ARG A 54 -1.88 -8.84 -8.94
N ARG A 55 -2.76 -9.56 -9.64
CA ARG A 55 -3.30 -9.12 -10.94
C ARG A 55 -4.08 -7.82 -10.82
N THR A 56 -4.91 -7.69 -9.78
CA THR A 56 -5.72 -6.49 -9.52
C THR A 56 -4.83 -5.27 -9.25
N MET A 57 -3.80 -5.43 -8.42
CA MET A 57 -2.80 -4.40 -8.12
C MET A 57 -2.09 -3.91 -9.39
N ARG A 58 -1.59 -4.84 -10.22
CA ARG A 58 -0.88 -4.53 -11.48
C ARG A 58 -1.76 -3.81 -12.49
N ALA A 59 -3.04 -4.18 -12.57
CA ALA A 59 -4.00 -3.54 -13.46
C ALA A 59 -4.41 -2.13 -13.00
N ALA A 60 -4.30 -1.82 -11.71
CA ALA A 60 -4.53 -0.51 -11.11
C ALA A 60 -3.24 0.31 -10.92
N PRO A 61 -2.22 0.06 -11.74
CA PRO A 61 -0.78 0.32 -11.52
C PRO A 61 -0.32 0.66 -10.08
N GLY A 62 -0.72 -0.13 -9.08
CA GLY A 62 -0.27 0.02 -7.70
C GLY A 62 1.04 -0.71 -7.41
N VAL A 63 1.70 -0.34 -6.31
CA VAL A 63 2.90 -1.04 -5.78
C VAL A 63 2.62 -1.88 -4.53
N GLY A 64 1.37 -1.81 -4.06
CA GLY A 64 0.85 -2.58 -2.93
C GLY A 64 -0.68 -2.69 -3.04
N LEU A 65 -1.22 -3.76 -2.47
CA LEU A 65 -2.66 -3.96 -2.30
C LEU A 65 -2.94 -4.84 -1.08
N ALA A 66 -3.66 -4.29 -0.11
CA ALA A 66 -4.14 -4.99 1.07
C ALA A 66 -5.50 -5.66 0.82
N ALA A 67 -5.76 -6.82 1.44
CA ALA A 67 -7.03 -7.54 1.27
C ALA A 67 -8.29 -6.71 1.62
N PRO A 68 -8.28 -5.79 2.62
CA PRO A 68 -9.40 -4.88 2.85
C PRO A 68 -9.79 -4.05 1.63
N GLN A 69 -8.85 -3.74 0.74
CA GLN A 69 -9.10 -2.98 -0.49
C GLN A 69 -9.85 -3.78 -1.55
N VAL A 70 -9.92 -5.11 -1.44
CA VAL A 70 -10.80 -5.96 -2.26
C VAL A 70 -12.03 -6.44 -1.46
N GLY A 71 -12.34 -5.76 -0.36
CA GLY A 71 -13.51 -6.04 0.48
C GLY A 71 -13.34 -7.19 1.47
N LEU A 72 -12.14 -7.76 1.58
CA LEU A 72 -11.88 -8.91 2.43
C LEU A 72 -11.09 -8.49 3.70
N PRO A 73 -11.70 -8.52 4.90
CA PRO A 73 -11.07 -8.02 6.13
C PRO A 73 -10.10 -9.06 6.72
N LEU A 74 -9.06 -9.40 5.97
CA LEU A 74 -8.05 -10.41 6.29
C LEU A 74 -6.67 -9.73 6.31
N ALA A 75 -5.82 -10.10 7.26
CA ALA A 75 -4.51 -9.46 7.44
C ALA A 75 -3.48 -9.96 6.40
N LEU A 76 -3.73 -9.65 5.13
CA LEU A 76 -2.94 -10.05 3.97
C LEU A 76 -2.67 -8.83 3.09
N ALA A 77 -1.44 -8.70 2.58
CA ALA A 77 -1.09 -7.72 1.57
C ALA A 77 -0.13 -8.31 0.53
N VAL A 78 -0.21 -7.79 -0.70
CA VAL A 78 0.75 -8.11 -1.79
C VAL A 78 1.48 -6.84 -2.18
N LEU A 79 2.78 -6.94 -2.41
CA LEU A 79 3.67 -5.83 -2.76
C LEU A 79 4.49 -6.19 -4.00
N GLU A 80 4.73 -5.21 -4.85
CA GLU A 80 5.66 -5.30 -5.99
C GLU A 80 5.93 -3.89 -6.49
N ASP A 81 7.19 -3.51 -6.67
CA ASP A 81 7.54 -2.19 -7.21
C ASP A 81 8.52 -2.38 -8.38
N PRO A 82 8.18 -2.01 -9.62
CA PRO A 82 9.14 -2.03 -10.72
C PRO A 82 10.25 -0.98 -10.55
N GLY A 83 10.14 -0.09 -9.55
CA GLY A 83 11.02 1.04 -9.34
C GLY A 83 10.61 2.26 -10.17
N VAL A 84 11.54 3.18 -10.36
CA VAL A 84 11.33 4.40 -11.16
C VAL A 84 12.44 4.57 -12.20
N GLY A 85 12.07 5.07 -13.38
CA GLY A 85 13.03 5.28 -14.47
C GLY A 85 13.97 6.46 -14.28
N SER A 86 13.63 7.43 -13.41
CA SER A 86 14.51 8.58 -13.12
C SER A 86 15.53 8.21 -12.04
N PRO A 87 16.85 8.23 -12.34
CA PRO A 87 17.89 7.93 -11.35
C PRO A 87 17.88 8.91 -10.16
N GLU A 88 17.56 10.17 -10.41
CA GLU A 88 17.44 11.20 -9.37
C GLU A 88 16.30 10.85 -8.40
N VAL A 89 15.12 10.53 -8.94
CA VAL A 89 13.97 10.13 -8.11
C VAL A 89 14.26 8.83 -7.36
N ALA A 90 14.89 7.84 -8.01
CA ALA A 90 15.29 6.58 -7.38
C ALA A 90 16.22 6.82 -6.19
N THR A 91 17.17 7.75 -6.33
CA THR A 91 18.14 8.10 -5.29
C THR A 91 17.46 8.85 -4.14
N VAL A 92 16.73 9.93 -4.44
CA VAL A 92 16.11 10.79 -3.42
C VAL A 92 15.02 10.08 -2.64
N ARG A 93 14.26 9.18 -3.29
CA ARG A 93 13.19 8.41 -2.65
C ARG A 93 13.65 7.06 -2.13
N GLU A 94 14.92 6.70 -2.33
CA GLU A 94 15.46 5.37 -2.02
C GLU A 94 14.57 4.26 -2.57
N ARG A 95 14.16 4.44 -3.83
CA ARG A 95 13.15 3.61 -4.51
C ARG A 95 13.81 2.69 -5.51
N GLN A 96 14.19 1.51 -5.01
CA GLN A 96 14.71 0.41 -5.82
C GLN A 96 13.57 -0.55 -6.22
N PRO A 97 13.75 -1.35 -7.29
CA PRO A 97 12.80 -2.39 -7.63
C PRO A 97 12.61 -3.37 -6.45
N LEU A 98 11.36 -3.71 -6.18
CA LEU A 98 10.92 -4.70 -5.20
C LEU A 98 10.25 -5.85 -5.95
N ALA A 99 10.84 -7.05 -5.83
CA ALA A 99 10.25 -8.26 -6.38
C ALA A 99 8.88 -8.56 -5.72
N PRO A 100 7.98 -9.31 -6.41
CA PRO A 100 6.70 -9.69 -5.84
C PRO A 100 6.86 -10.34 -4.46
N ARG A 101 6.11 -9.84 -3.49
CA ARG A 101 6.16 -10.27 -2.10
C ARG A 101 4.77 -10.33 -1.49
N VAL A 102 4.56 -11.26 -0.58
CA VAL A 102 3.34 -11.36 0.23
C VAL A 102 3.67 -11.07 1.68
N LEU A 103 2.78 -10.35 2.34
CA LEU A 103 2.82 -10.10 3.78
C LEU A 103 1.57 -10.71 4.43
N VAL A 104 1.78 -11.65 5.34
CA VAL A 104 0.75 -12.28 6.16
C VAL A 104 0.92 -11.82 7.60
N ASN A 105 -0.15 -11.30 8.20
CA ASN A 105 -0.16 -10.72 9.54
C ASN A 105 0.98 -9.70 9.81
N PRO A 106 1.32 -8.79 8.86
CA PRO A 106 2.44 -7.91 9.07
C PRO A 106 2.21 -6.94 10.21
N ARG A 107 3.30 -6.60 10.89
CA ARG A 107 3.43 -5.47 11.81
C ARG A 107 4.73 -4.77 11.50
N TYR A 108 4.79 -3.47 11.74
CA TYR A 108 6.03 -2.71 11.66
C TYR A 108 6.28 -1.95 12.96
N ALA A 109 7.55 -1.73 13.27
CA ALA A 109 7.99 -0.81 14.31
C ALA A 109 9.07 0.12 13.73
N PRO A 110 9.03 1.43 14.03
CA PRO A 110 10.10 2.33 13.64
C PRO A 110 11.42 1.92 14.31
N LEU A 111 12.53 2.01 13.57
CA LEU A 111 13.86 1.81 14.16
C LEU A 111 14.38 3.05 14.88
N ASP A 112 13.97 4.22 14.40
CA ASP A 112 14.30 5.53 14.94
C ASP A 112 13.18 6.53 14.60
N ASP A 113 13.39 7.79 15.00
CA ASP A 113 12.45 8.88 14.76
C ASP A 113 12.64 9.55 13.39
N GLU A 114 13.54 9.05 12.52
CA GLU A 114 13.77 9.63 11.20
C GLU A 114 12.55 9.39 10.31
N ARG A 115 11.95 10.49 9.85
CA ARG A 115 10.79 10.49 8.94
C ARG A 115 11.12 11.26 7.67
N VAL A 116 10.55 10.78 6.57
CA VAL A 116 10.70 11.41 5.25
C VAL A 116 9.33 11.69 4.63
N SER A 117 9.17 12.86 4.05
CA SER A 117 7.91 13.34 3.47
C SER A 117 7.87 13.21 1.95
N PHE A 118 6.90 12.45 1.42
CA PHE A 118 6.63 12.33 0.00
C PHE A 118 5.13 12.29 -0.28
N TYR A 119 4.73 12.63 -1.50
CA TYR A 119 3.37 12.40 -1.98
C TYR A 119 3.06 10.89 -2.02
N GLU A 120 1.99 10.50 -1.35
CA GLU A 120 1.37 9.17 -1.41
C GLU A 120 0.01 9.25 -2.11
N GLY A 121 -0.32 8.19 -2.84
CA GLY A 121 -1.67 7.91 -3.33
C GLY A 121 -2.14 6.56 -2.81
N CYS A 122 -3.42 6.23 -3.03
CA CYS A 122 -3.99 4.95 -2.66
C CYS A 122 -5.00 4.52 -3.72
N LEU A 123 -5.01 3.23 -4.07
CA LEU A 123 -5.95 2.68 -5.06
C LEU A 123 -7.42 2.84 -4.62
N SER A 124 -7.67 2.95 -3.32
CA SER A 124 -9.00 3.21 -2.76
C SER A 124 -9.39 4.70 -2.74
N VAL A 125 -8.45 5.62 -2.96
CA VAL A 125 -8.64 7.09 -3.01
C VAL A 125 -8.16 7.61 -4.37
N VAL A 126 -8.87 7.26 -5.43
CA VAL A 126 -8.46 7.64 -6.80
C VAL A 126 -8.65 9.13 -7.04
N GLY A 127 -7.68 9.71 -7.74
CA GLY A 127 -7.71 11.10 -8.21
C GLY A 127 -7.06 12.09 -7.25
N TYR A 128 -6.58 11.63 -6.10
CA TYR A 128 -5.96 12.50 -5.08
C TYR A 128 -4.71 11.88 -4.50
N GLN A 129 -3.75 12.75 -4.18
CA GLN A 129 -2.52 12.43 -3.46
C GLN A 129 -2.25 13.51 -2.42
N ALA A 130 -1.56 13.15 -1.34
CA ALA A 130 -1.11 14.11 -0.33
C ALA A 130 0.26 13.70 0.21
N VAL A 131 0.99 14.67 0.74
CA VAL A 131 2.25 14.43 1.43
C VAL A 131 1.98 13.68 2.73
N VAL A 132 2.70 12.58 2.90
CA VAL A 132 2.69 11.76 4.12
C VAL A 132 4.13 11.58 4.59
N ALA A 133 4.37 11.88 5.86
CA ALA A 133 5.62 11.55 6.51
C ALA A 133 5.59 10.10 7.02
N ARG A 134 6.59 9.31 6.60
CA ARG A 134 6.76 7.91 7.00
C ARG A 134 8.12 7.73 7.66
N HIS A 135 8.23 6.79 8.59
CA HIS A 135 9.55 6.40 9.08
C HIS A 135 10.38 5.91 7.90
N ARG A 136 11.61 6.39 7.78
CA ARG A 136 12.51 6.00 6.70
C ARG A 136 12.86 4.52 6.78
N SER A 137 13.00 4.00 8.00
CA SER A 137 13.37 2.62 8.29
C SER A 137 12.43 1.99 9.32
N VAL A 138 11.97 0.77 9.05
CA VAL A 138 11.11 0.02 9.97
C VAL A 138 11.55 -1.43 10.07
N ARG A 139 11.41 -2.01 11.27
CA ARG A 139 11.46 -3.46 11.46
C ARG A 139 10.11 -4.05 11.09
N LEU A 140 10.08 -4.88 10.05
CA LEU A 140 8.90 -5.62 9.59
C LEU A 140 8.91 -7.01 10.24
N THR A 141 7.81 -7.35 10.90
CA THR A 141 7.55 -8.69 11.44
C THR A 141 6.27 -9.27 10.85
N GLY A 142 6.19 -10.57 10.61
CA GLY A 142 5.01 -11.22 10.06
C GLY A 142 5.33 -12.63 9.55
N GLN A 143 4.63 -13.05 8.50
CA GLN A 143 4.89 -14.30 7.78
C GLN A 143 4.77 -14.07 6.27
N ASP A 144 5.35 -14.96 5.46
CA ASP A 144 5.10 -15.05 4.03
C ASP A 144 3.87 -15.93 3.71
N GLU A 145 3.58 -16.17 2.42
CA GLU A 145 2.44 -17.02 2.02
C GLU A 145 2.59 -18.51 2.36
N HIS A 146 3.78 -18.96 2.76
CA HIS A 146 4.09 -20.32 3.16
C HIS A 146 4.08 -20.50 4.69
N GLY A 147 3.93 -19.41 5.44
CA GLY A 147 3.96 -19.39 6.90
C GLY A 147 5.38 -19.23 7.47
N GLU A 148 6.38 -18.99 6.63
CA GLU A 148 7.74 -18.73 7.10
C GLU A 148 7.81 -17.35 7.77
N PRO A 149 8.49 -17.23 8.92
CA PRO A 149 8.55 -15.98 9.67
C PRO A 149 9.32 -14.91 8.90
N LEU A 150 8.77 -13.71 8.88
CA LEU A 150 9.44 -12.49 8.46
C LEU A 150 9.86 -11.71 9.70
N ASP A 151 11.14 -11.37 9.79
CA ASP A 151 11.70 -10.46 10.79
C ASP A 151 12.95 -9.78 10.22
N GLU A 152 12.76 -8.61 9.64
CA GLU A 152 13.83 -7.90 8.94
C GLU A 152 13.66 -6.39 9.02
N VAL A 153 14.71 -5.67 8.63
CA VAL A 153 14.68 -4.22 8.46
C VAL A 153 14.44 -3.90 6.99
N VAL A 154 13.49 -3.00 6.75
CA VAL A 154 13.24 -2.42 5.42
C VAL A 154 13.38 -0.90 5.49
N ASP A 155 13.88 -0.32 4.41
CA ASP A 155 14.22 1.10 4.32
C ASP A 155 13.56 1.77 3.11
N GLY A 156 13.61 3.10 3.09
CA GLY A 156 13.28 3.92 1.93
C GLY A 156 11.86 3.72 1.42
N TRP A 157 11.70 3.58 0.11
CA TRP A 157 10.37 3.44 -0.48
C TRP A 157 9.71 2.11 -0.13
N THR A 158 10.48 1.03 0.06
CA THR A 158 9.94 -0.26 0.52
C THR A 158 9.35 -0.14 1.91
N ALA A 159 10.03 0.54 2.84
CA ALA A 159 9.49 0.82 4.18
C ALA A 159 8.17 1.60 4.11
N ARG A 160 8.07 2.56 3.18
CA ARG A 160 6.83 3.32 2.94
C ARG A 160 5.69 2.43 2.46
N ILE A 161 5.93 1.56 1.48
CA ILE A 161 4.91 0.62 0.98
C ILE A 161 4.46 -0.30 2.12
N VAL A 162 5.39 -0.87 2.89
CA VAL A 162 5.08 -1.73 4.04
C VAL A 162 4.21 -1.01 5.07
N GLN A 163 4.55 0.23 5.44
CA GLN A 163 3.75 1.03 6.37
C GLN A 163 2.34 1.30 5.81
N HIS A 164 2.23 1.65 4.53
CA HIS A 164 0.95 1.94 3.87
C HIS A 164 0.04 0.70 3.82
N GLU A 165 0.55 -0.43 3.36
CA GLU A 165 -0.24 -1.65 3.24
C GLU A 165 -0.59 -2.24 4.61
N THR A 166 0.31 -2.11 5.60
CA THR A 166 0.02 -2.55 6.98
C THR A 166 -1.01 -1.63 7.66
N ASP A 167 -1.00 -0.33 7.39
CA ASP A 167 -2.02 0.61 7.88
C ASP A 167 -3.43 0.25 7.37
N HIS A 168 -3.55 -0.21 6.13
CA HIS A 168 -4.82 -0.71 5.60
C HIS A 168 -5.39 -1.87 6.43
N LEU A 169 -4.54 -2.73 6.98
CA LEU A 169 -4.96 -3.84 7.85
C LEU A 169 -5.45 -3.36 9.22
N ALA A 170 -5.05 -2.15 9.63
CA ALA A 170 -5.54 -1.48 10.84
C ALA A 170 -6.74 -0.56 10.56
N GLY A 171 -7.30 -0.55 9.36
CA GLY A 171 -8.41 0.35 8.97
C GLY A 171 -7.97 1.82 8.81
N THR A 172 -6.69 2.05 8.60
CA THR A 172 -6.09 3.38 8.43
C THR A 172 -5.83 3.63 6.94
N LEU A 173 -6.23 4.80 6.46
CA LEU A 173 -5.92 5.31 5.12
C LEU A 173 -4.78 6.32 5.23
N TYR A 174 -4.02 6.52 4.15
CA TYR A 174 -2.96 7.52 4.12
C TYR A 174 -3.45 8.93 4.49
N LEU A 175 -4.71 9.25 4.18
CA LEU A 175 -5.35 10.53 4.53
C LEU A 175 -5.44 10.78 6.03
N ASP A 176 -5.46 9.74 6.87
CA ASP A 176 -5.47 9.89 8.33
C ASP A 176 -4.09 10.32 8.87
N ARG A 177 -3.04 10.23 8.03
CA ARG A 177 -1.66 10.64 8.34
C ARG A 177 -1.16 11.79 7.45
N ALA A 178 -1.99 12.25 6.52
CA ALA A 178 -1.60 13.19 5.49
C ALA A 178 -1.55 14.62 6.01
N GLU A 179 -0.62 15.39 5.47
CA GLU A 179 -0.67 16.84 5.53
C GLU A 179 -1.73 17.35 4.56
N LEU A 180 -2.92 17.67 5.06
CA LEU A 180 -4.08 17.99 4.22
C LEU A 180 -3.92 19.27 3.40
N ARG A 181 -3.06 20.23 3.79
CA ARG A 181 -2.75 21.39 2.93
C ARG A 181 -2.04 21.01 1.64
N SER A 182 -1.43 19.82 1.59
CA SER A 182 -0.78 19.29 0.41
C SER A 182 -1.71 18.46 -0.48
N LEU A 183 -2.95 18.17 -0.05
CA LEU A 183 -3.90 17.36 -0.81
C LEU A 183 -4.10 17.97 -2.20
N SER A 184 -3.72 17.20 -3.22
CA SER A 184 -3.70 17.62 -4.60
C SER A 184 -4.46 16.63 -5.45
N ALA A 185 -5.33 17.14 -6.33
CA ALA A 185 -5.85 16.33 -7.43
C ALA A 185 -4.68 15.89 -8.33
N THR A 186 -4.79 14.72 -8.98
CA THR A 186 -3.68 14.13 -9.76
C THR A 186 -3.18 15.04 -10.88
N ASP A 187 -4.07 15.78 -11.53
CA ASP A 187 -3.76 16.76 -12.58
C ASP A 187 -2.99 17.98 -12.02
N GLU A 188 -3.46 18.56 -10.91
CA GLU A 188 -2.81 19.68 -10.24
C GLU A 188 -1.43 19.27 -9.68
N LEU A 189 -1.31 18.06 -9.14
CA LEU A 189 -0.02 17.50 -8.72
C LEU A 189 0.96 17.43 -9.89
N GLY A 190 0.53 16.86 -11.02
CA GLY A 190 1.34 16.76 -12.23
C GLY A 190 1.77 18.12 -12.77
N ALA A 191 0.85 19.09 -12.80
CA ALA A 191 1.08 20.41 -13.35
C ALA A 191 1.98 21.30 -12.48
N ARG A 192 2.00 21.10 -11.15
CA ARG A 192 2.67 22.03 -10.23
C ARG A 192 3.79 21.43 -9.40
N TRP A 193 3.64 20.19 -8.94
CA TRP A 193 4.42 19.66 -7.82
C TRP A 193 5.26 18.43 -8.19
N ALA A 194 4.98 17.76 -9.31
CA ALA A 194 5.63 16.51 -9.70
C ALA A 194 7.07 16.67 -10.24
N ALA A 195 7.51 17.91 -10.51
CA ALA A 195 8.85 18.18 -11.04
C ALA A 195 9.97 17.91 -10.03
N GLU A 196 9.67 17.99 -8.73
CA GLU A 196 10.66 17.76 -7.67
C GLU A 196 10.48 16.37 -7.04
N PRO A 197 11.57 15.62 -6.81
CA PRO A 197 11.48 14.33 -6.13
C PRO A 197 10.94 14.43 -4.69
N ARG A 198 11.29 15.52 -3.98
CA ARG A 198 10.76 15.91 -2.66
C ARG A 198 9.78 17.09 -2.79
N PRO A 199 8.72 17.16 -1.98
CA PRO A 199 7.70 18.20 -2.07
C PRO A 199 8.13 19.55 -1.44
N VAL A 200 9.36 20.02 -1.68
CA VAL A 200 9.93 21.24 -1.03
C VAL A 200 9.20 22.49 -1.51
N THR A 201 9.04 22.66 -2.82
CA THR A 201 8.32 23.82 -3.37
C THR A 201 6.85 23.81 -2.96
N ALA A 202 6.19 22.65 -2.96
CA ALA A 202 4.81 22.52 -2.49
C ALA A 202 4.68 22.92 -1.01
N SER A 203 5.58 22.45 -0.14
CA SER A 203 5.62 22.82 1.28
C SER A 203 5.73 24.32 1.51
N ARG A 204 6.70 24.96 0.86
CA ARG A 204 6.93 26.41 0.99
C ARG A 204 5.75 27.22 0.45
N THR A 205 5.16 26.79 -0.66
CA THR A 205 4.10 27.53 -1.35
C THR A 205 2.75 27.37 -0.65
N LEU A 206 2.41 26.15 -0.23
CA LEU A 206 1.11 25.83 0.39
C LEU A 206 1.13 26.00 1.91
N GLY A 207 2.31 26.14 2.51
CA GLY A 207 2.51 26.48 3.91
C GLY A 207 2.30 25.30 4.86
N PHE A 208 3.10 24.25 4.70
CA PHE A 208 3.07 23.06 5.57
C PHE A 208 4.47 22.53 5.92
N PRO A 209 4.66 21.86 7.07
CA PRO A 209 5.96 21.35 7.49
C PRO A 209 6.42 20.15 6.65
N LEU A 210 7.73 19.96 6.53
CA LEU A 210 8.32 18.74 5.99
C LEU A 210 9.22 18.09 7.01
N ASP A 211 8.96 16.81 7.25
CA ASP A 211 9.94 15.87 7.80
C ASP A 211 10.92 15.47 6.68
#